data_AF-A0AAE6WVX6-F1
#
_entry.id   AF-A0AAE6WVX6-F1
#
_cell.length_a   1.000
_cell.length_b   1.000
_cell.length_c   1.000
_cell.angle_alpha   90.00
_cell.angle_beta   90.00
_cell.angle_gamma   90.00
#
_symmetry.space_group_name_H-M   'P 1'
#
loop_
_entity.id
_entity.type
_entity.pdbx_description
1 polymer ?
#
loop_
_entity_poly.entity_id
_entity_poly.type
_entity_poly.pdbx_seq_one_letter_code
_entity_poly.pdbx_strand_id
1 'polypeptide(L)'
;MTENPFAFYDEQLNKLKNELIRSNSKKLESIEKSLSANGIKIKKLDYYHAVGLVIITDKKISEIISLEPDKDDLYNWSDLKKRIPNIFGVGYFSYENFYLMASHFFRRGYYQLNNFTPSFVEEFYKLDKTNIDAFLSLDDEAIRVDEPRSYFEADAWFGAKYNKEIACIPDGIVKHRPTLGIKPEFIKILFSNNYSLDIKWSTKGNIKTFQLLEFKDETIQILDDGKGLYPVRYVHAEFNLDTNQFQHFDGAIHFYEEKHYFEKRDQDINFDEKHFKGLKPISKKLFKLNGVISVEDWSNLVSNFLHGNPLIYEYFTGEYPQYIKRLLNN
;
A
#
# COMPACT_ATOMS: atom_id res chain seq x y z
N MET A 1 28.33 26.83 -14.40
CA MET A 1 27.05 26.92 -13.65
C MET A 1 26.02 26.18 -14.48
N THR A 2 25.75 24.93 -14.15
CA THR A 2 24.67 24.15 -14.78
C THR A 2 23.36 24.61 -14.17
N GLU A 3 22.51 25.27 -14.95
CA GLU A 3 21.14 25.60 -14.55
C GLU A 3 20.43 24.32 -14.09
N ASN A 4 19.75 24.38 -12.93
CA ASN A 4 18.94 23.26 -12.46
C ASN A 4 17.81 23.05 -13.49
N PRO A 5 17.78 21.92 -14.22
CA PRO A 5 16.78 21.67 -15.27
C PRO A 5 15.35 21.59 -14.71
N PHE A 6 15.19 21.50 -13.39
CA PHE A 6 13.92 21.50 -12.69
C PHE A 6 13.52 22.85 -12.08
N ALA A 7 14.35 23.89 -12.20
CA ALA A 7 14.08 25.19 -11.57
C ALA A 7 12.73 25.79 -11.97
N PHE A 8 12.36 25.67 -13.25
CA PHE A 8 11.05 26.10 -13.75
C PHE A 8 9.90 25.28 -13.15
N TYR A 9 10.09 23.96 -13.00
CA TYR A 9 9.08 23.10 -12.39
C TYR A 9 8.88 23.42 -10.90
N ASP A 10 9.97 23.62 -10.17
CA ASP A 10 9.95 24.03 -8.76
C ASP A 10 9.27 25.39 -8.58
N GLU A 11 9.51 26.35 -9.48
CA GLU A 11 8.84 27.65 -9.48
C GLU A 11 7.32 27.50 -9.67
N GLN A 12 6.89 26.67 -10.62
CA GLN A 12 5.46 26.42 -10.85
C GLN A 12 4.78 25.73 -9.68
N LEU A 13 5.43 24.75 -9.05
CA LEU A 13 4.92 24.09 -7.85
C LEU A 13 4.78 25.09 -6.69
N ASN A 14 5.76 25.98 -6.49
CA ASN A 14 5.69 27.02 -5.47
C ASN A 14 4.59 28.03 -5.74
N LYS A 15 4.36 28.39 -7.00
CA LYS A 15 3.24 29.26 -7.39
C LYS A 15 1.90 28.62 -7.06
N LEU A 16 1.69 27.36 -7.45
CA LEU A 16 0.49 26.58 -7.14
C LEU A 16 0.26 26.44 -5.63
N LYS A 17 1.32 26.15 -4.87
CA LYS A 17 1.29 26.10 -3.41
C LYS A 17 0.74 27.41 -2.83
N ASN A 18 1.29 28.55 -3.25
CA ASN A 18 0.89 29.86 -2.75
C ASN A 18 -0.55 30.22 -3.14
N GLU A 19 -0.99 29.86 -4.35
CA GLU A 19 -2.38 30.03 -4.78
C GLU A 19 -3.34 29.21 -3.92
N LEU A 20 -3.01 27.94 -3.67
CA LEU A 20 -3.83 27.06 -2.82
C LEU A 20 -3.86 27.52 -1.36
N ILE A 21 -2.76 28.02 -0.80
CA ILE A 21 -2.73 28.61 0.54
C ILE A 21 -3.67 29.82 0.59
N ARG A 22 -3.61 30.71 -0.40
CA ARG A 22 -4.48 31.89 -0.47
C ARG A 22 -5.95 31.51 -0.59
N SER A 23 -6.30 30.55 -1.46
CA SER A 23 -7.69 30.13 -1.66
C SER A 23 -8.27 29.37 -0.47
N ASN A 24 -7.41 28.73 0.34
CA ASN A 24 -7.82 27.94 1.51
C ASN A 24 -7.50 28.63 2.85
N SER A 25 -7.19 29.93 2.89
CA SER A 25 -6.71 30.63 4.10
C SER A 25 -7.64 30.48 5.31
N LYS A 26 -8.94 30.71 5.12
CA LYS A 26 -9.96 30.53 6.19
C LYS A 26 -10.01 29.09 6.69
N LYS A 27 -9.82 28.11 5.79
CA LYS A 27 -9.80 26.69 6.11
C LYS A 27 -8.57 26.38 6.98
N LEU A 28 -7.40 26.86 6.54
CA LEU A 28 -6.13 26.73 7.25
C LEU A 28 -6.20 27.32 8.66
N GLU A 29 -6.68 28.55 8.81
CA GLU A 29 -6.84 29.19 10.13
C GLU A 29 -7.71 28.35 11.07
N SER A 30 -8.81 27.79 10.56
CA SER A 30 -9.69 26.93 11.33
C SER A 30 -9.04 25.59 11.70
N ILE A 31 -8.28 24.97 10.78
CA ILE A 31 -7.52 23.74 11.05
C ILE A 31 -6.44 24.02 12.11
N GLU A 32 -5.64 25.07 11.93
CA GLU A 32 -4.57 25.48 12.85
C GLU A 32 -5.09 25.70 14.27
N LYS A 33 -6.24 26.38 14.39
CA LYS A 33 -6.92 26.59 15.67
C LYS A 33 -7.35 25.26 16.31
N SER A 34 -7.93 24.35 15.52
CA SER A 34 -8.39 23.04 16.00
C SER A 34 -7.20 22.17 16.46
N LEU A 35 -6.14 22.07 15.64
CA LEU A 35 -4.91 21.34 16.00
C LEU A 35 -4.28 21.92 17.27
N SER A 36 -4.14 23.25 17.35
CA SER A 36 -3.54 23.92 18.51
C SER A 36 -4.36 23.73 19.80
N ALA A 37 -5.69 23.76 19.71
CA ALA A 37 -6.58 23.52 20.84
C ALA A 37 -6.43 22.10 21.42
N ASN A 38 -6.02 21.14 20.57
CA ASN A 38 -5.73 19.77 20.96
C ASN A 38 -4.23 19.51 21.20
N GLY A 39 -3.40 20.56 21.24
CA GLY A 39 -1.96 20.44 21.51
C GLY A 39 -1.17 19.70 20.43
N ILE A 40 -1.62 19.76 19.17
CA ILE A 40 -0.92 19.26 17.99
C ILE A 40 -0.23 20.42 17.27
N LYS A 41 1.05 20.25 16.95
CA LYS A 41 1.85 21.23 16.21
C LYS A 41 1.95 20.84 14.74
N ILE A 42 1.91 21.84 13.88
CA ILE A 42 2.22 21.68 12.46
C ILE A 42 3.74 21.63 12.31
N LYS A 43 4.27 20.49 11.84
CA LYS A 43 5.68 20.35 11.44
C LYS A 43 5.94 20.98 10.09
N LYS A 44 5.02 20.79 9.14
CA LYS A 44 5.20 21.22 7.75
C LYS A 44 3.86 21.49 7.07
N LEU A 45 3.82 22.52 6.24
CA LEU A 45 2.77 22.76 5.26
C LEU A 45 3.41 22.72 3.87
N ASP A 46 2.98 21.79 3.03
CA ASP A 46 3.55 21.64 1.68
C ASP A 46 2.54 21.27 0.61
N TYR A 47 2.93 21.47 -0.64
CA TYR A 47 2.15 21.07 -1.80
C TYR A 47 2.84 19.92 -2.53
N TYR A 48 2.07 18.88 -2.79
CA TYR A 48 2.51 17.71 -3.53
C TYR A 48 1.61 17.56 -4.74
N HIS A 49 2.16 17.58 -5.95
CA HIS A 49 1.36 17.69 -7.18
C HIS A 49 0.22 16.67 -7.27
N ALA A 50 0.47 15.39 -6.92
CA ALA A 50 -0.57 14.37 -6.94
C ALA A 50 -1.53 14.48 -5.73
N VAL A 51 -1.01 14.82 -4.54
CA VAL A 51 -1.75 14.72 -3.27
C VAL A 51 -2.45 16.01 -2.87
N GLY A 52 -2.03 17.18 -3.32
CA GLY A 52 -2.57 18.48 -2.90
C GLY A 52 -1.76 19.19 -1.81
N LEU A 53 -2.40 20.14 -1.14
CA LEU A 53 -1.89 20.92 -0.03
C LEU A 53 -2.05 20.11 1.27
N VAL A 54 -0.94 19.74 1.89
CA VAL A 54 -0.87 18.81 3.02
C VAL A 54 -0.23 19.49 4.23
N ILE A 55 -0.84 19.29 5.39
CA ILE A 55 -0.27 19.60 6.71
C ILE A 55 0.28 18.30 7.29
N ILE A 56 1.56 18.31 7.69
CA ILE A 56 2.20 17.25 8.47
C ILE A 56 2.26 17.69 9.93
N THR A 57 1.82 16.82 10.83
CA THR A 57 1.72 17.08 12.27
C THR A 57 2.79 16.37 13.08
N ASP A 58 2.97 16.79 14.33
CA ASP A 58 3.88 16.15 15.29
C ASP A 58 3.29 14.97 16.04
N LYS A 59 1.97 14.80 15.94
CA LYS A 59 1.18 13.75 16.57
C LYS A 59 0.13 13.22 15.61
N LYS A 60 -0.43 12.06 15.98
CA LYS A 60 -1.50 11.39 15.29
C LYS A 60 -2.82 12.19 15.33
N ILE A 61 -3.50 12.29 14.21
CA ILE A 61 -4.77 13.02 14.05
C ILE A 61 -5.94 12.21 14.61
N SER A 62 -5.81 10.89 14.59
CA SER A 62 -6.70 9.91 15.22
C SER A 62 -7.03 10.25 16.68
N GLU A 63 -6.06 10.78 17.44
CA GLU A 63 -6.23 11.26 18.82
C GLU A 63 -7.25 12.41 18.92
N ILE A 64 -7.31 13.30 17.92
CA ILE A 64 -8.27 14.42 17.88
C ILE A 64 -9.67 13.93 17.52
N ILE A 65 -9.74 13.05 16.52
CA ILE A 65 -11.03 12.58 15.99
C ILE A 65 -11.62 11.45 16.84
N SER A 66 -10.99 11.11 17.96
CA SER A 66 -11.40 10.04 18.89
C SER A 66 -11.56 8.70 18.17
N LEU A 67 -10.60 8.38 17.30
CA LEU A 67 -10.52 7.12 16.60
C LEU A 67 -9.29 6.38 17.13
N GLU A 68 -9.51 5.27 17.82
CA GLU A 68 -8.40 4.52 18.42
C GLU A 68 -7.87 3.47 17.44
N PRO A 69 -6.56 3.44 17.14
CA PRO A 69 -5.97 2.35 16.40
C PRO A 69 -5.90 1.08 17.24
N ASP A 70 -5.84 -0.07 16.59
CA ASP A 70 -5.46 -1.32 17.24
C ASP A 70 -3.94 -1.39 17.50
N LYS A 71 -3.48 -2.50 18.07
CA LYS A 71 -2.06 -2.74 18.39
C LYS A 71 -1.13 -2.71 17.16
N ASP A 72 -1.67 -2.85 15.95
CA ASP A 72 -0.93 -2.88 14.69
C ASP A 72 -1.03 -1.52 13.95
N ASP A 73 -1.46 -0.45 14.64
CA ASP A 73 -1.73 0.89 14.09
C ASP A 73 -2.80 0.91 12.98
N LEU A 74 -3.76 -0.03 13.04
CA LEU A 74 -4.88 -0.09 12.10
C LEU A 74 -6.18 0.43 12.70
N TYR A 75 -7.01 1.05 11.85
CA TYR A 75 -8.31 1.56 12.24
C TYR A 75 -9.41 0.61 11.82
N ASN A 76 -10.31 0.27 12.76
CA ASN A 76 -11.49 -0.52 12.46
C ASN A 76 -12.38 0.23 11.45
N TRP A 77 -12.79 -0.47 10.39
CA TRP A 77 -13.55 0.11 9.30
C TRP A 77 -14.93 0.60 9.76
N SER A 78 -15.61 -0.16 10.61
CA SER A 78 -16.94 0.21 11.12
C SER A 78 -16.86 1.45 11.98
N ASP A 79 -15.85 1.56 12.84
CA ASP A 79 -15.63 2.74 13.68
C ASP A 79 -15.22 3.95 12.84
N LEU A 80 -14.33 3.75 11.86
CA LEU A 80 -13.94 4.79 10.91
C LEU A 80 -15.16 5.33 10.14
N LYS A 81 -16.04 4.45 9.66
CA LYS A 81 -17.28 4.85 8.94
C LYS A 81 -18.32 5.51 9.85
N LYS A 82 -18.38 5.13 11.12
CA LYS A 82 -19.25 5.77 12.11
C LYS A 82 -18.78 7.19 12.41
N ARG A 83 -17.47 7.40 12.53
CA ARG A 83 -16.89 8.73 12.79
C ARG A 83 -16.81 9.59 11.53
N ILE A 84 -16.54 8.97 10.40
CA ILE A 84 -16.29 9.61 9.11
C ILE A 84 -17.14 8.96 8.02
N PRO A 85 -18.44 9.26 7.97
CA PRO A 85 -19.37 8.62 7.05
C PRO A 85 -19.10 8.99 5.57
N ASN A 86 -18.48 10.15 5.33
CA ASN A 86 -18.27 10.68 3.98
C ASN A 86 -16.90 10.28 3.43
N ILE A 87 -16.89 9.30 2.53
CA ILE A 87 -15.74 9.00 1.67
C ILE A 87 -15.82 9.98 0.49
N PHE A 88 -14.79 10.81 0.31
CA PHE A 88 -14.76 11.77 -0.79
C PHE A 88 -14.33 11.07 -2.09
N GLY A 89 -13.36 10.17 -2.00
CA GLY A 89 -12.83 9.39 -3.10
C GLY A 89 -11.91 8.28 -2.60
N VAL A 90 -11.27 7.55 -3.51
CA VAL A 90 -10.36 6.44 -3.16
C VAL A 90 -9.24 6.98 -2.26
N GLY A 91 -9.18 6.46 -1.03
CA GLY A 91 -8.16 6.83 -0.05
C GLY A 91 -8.37 8.18 0.65
N TYR A 92 -9.48 8.89 0.41
CA TYR A 92 -9.76 10.19 1.03
C TYR A 92 -11.05 10.18 1.84
N PHE A 93 -10.95 10.54 3.13
CA PHE A 93 -12.08 10.63 4.06
C PHE A 93 -12.31 12.08 4.47
N SER A 94 -13.51 12.60 4.22
CA SER A 94 -13.84 14.00 4.53
C SER A 94 -14.20 14.15 6.00
N TYR A 95 -13.44 14.96 6.73
CA TYR A 95 -13.67 15.26 8.14
C TYR A 95 -13.67 16.77 8.37
N GLU A 96 -14.83 17.32 8.73
CA GLU A 96 -15.02 18.76 8.93
C GLU A 96 -14.47 19.60 7.76
N ASN A 97 -13.34 20.25 7.95
CA ASN A 97 -12.68 21.14 7.00
C ASN A 97 -11.34 20.58 6.50
N PHE A 98 -11.07 19.30 6.62
CA PHE A 98 -9.89 18.65 6.03
C PHE A 98 -10.22 17.23 5.56
N TYR A 99 -9.24 16.57 4.95
CA TYR A 99 -9.36 15.19 4.51
C TYR A 99 -8.28 14.34 5.17
N LEU A 100 -8.69 13.25 5.79
CA LEU A 100 -7.79 12.17 6.15
C LEU A 100 -7.47 11.34 4.92
N MET A 101 -6.33 10.67 4.98
CA MET A 101 -5.79 9.89 3.89
C MET A 101 -5.56 8.45 4.34
N ALA A 102 -5.91 7.47 3.51
CA ALA A 102 -5.39 6.12 3.66
C ALA A 102 -3.86 6.16 3.59
N SER A 103 -3.19 5.16 4.17
CA SER A 103 -1.72 5.20 4.22
C SER A 103 -1.09 5.36 2.84
N HIS A 104 -0.06 6.20 2.72
CA HIS A 104 0.70 6.42 1.49
C HIS A 104 1.38 5.15 0.97
N PHE A 105 1.48 4.11 1.78
CA PHE A 105 1.96 2.80 1.34
C PHE A 105 0.99 2.07 0.39
N PHE A 106 -0.26 2.54 0.28
CA PHE A 106 -1.18 2.20 -0.80
C PHE A 106 -0.99 3.08 -2.05
N ARG A 107 0.04 3.92 -2.15
CA ARG A 107 0.32 4.71 -3.36
C ARG A 107 1.39 4.03 -4.19
N ARG A 108 1.42 4.36 -5.48
CA ARG A 108 2.43 3.86 -6.42
C ARG A 108 3.84 4.16 -5.91
N GLY A 109 4.69 3.15 -5.87
CA GLY A 109 6.08 3.26 -5.42
C GLY A 109 6.24 3.66 -3.95
N TYR A 110 5.19 3.56 -3.13
CA TYR A 110 5.20 3.92 -1.71
C TYR A 110 5.49 5.40 -1.43
N TYR A 111 5.49 6.26 -2.44
CA TYR A 111 5.82 7.67 -2.27
C TYR A 111 4.62 8.44 -1.73
N GLN A 112 4.85 9.23 -0.68
CA GLN A 112 3.90 10.19 -0.14
C GLN A 112 3.40 11.19 -1.21
N LEU A 113 4.15 11.35 -2.30
CA LEU A 113 3.90 12.32 -3.36
C LEU A 113 2.96 11.82 -4.47
N ASN A 114 2.60 10.54 -4.48
CA ASN A 114 1.84 9.92 -5.57
C ASN A 114 0.34 9.81 -5.29
N ASN A 115 -0.44 9.45 -6.30
CA ASN A 115 -1.87 9.18 -6.17
C ASN A 115 -2.14 7.82 -5.53
N PHE A 116 -3.36 7.66 -5.01
CA PHE A 116 -3.89 6.37 -4.58
C PHE A 116 -4.22 5.48 -5.78
N THR A 117 -3.16 4.90 -6.31
CA THR A 117 -3.18 3.78 -7.23
C THR A 117 -2.25 2.76 -6.57
N PRO A 118 -2.83 1.73 -5.94
CA PRO A 118 -3.70 0.84 -6.67
C PRO A 118 -5.14 0.76 -6.19
N SER A 119 -5.97 0.10 -7.01
CA SER A 119 -7.37 -0.19 -6.74
C SER A 119 -7.60 -1.03 -5.46
N PHE A 120 -6.57 -1.43 -4.71
CA PHE A 120 -6.75 -2.15 -3.44
C PHE A 120 -7.73 -1.43 -2.51
N VAL A 121 -7.54 -0.13 -2.30
CA VAL A 121 -8.40 0.65 -1.38
C VAL A 121 -9.84 0.71 -1.91
N GLU A 122 -9.99 0.81 -3.23
CA GLU A 122 -11.30 0.80 -3.89
C GLU A 122 -12.01 -0.56 -3.76
N GLU A 123 -11.31 -1.66 -4.02
CA GLU A 123 -11.80 -3.02 -3.84
C GLU A 123 -12.11 -3.33 -2.37
N PHE A 124 -11.26 -2.84 -1.47
CA PHE A 124 -11.51 -2.90 -0.03
C PHE A 124 -12.82 -2.18 0.32
N TYR A 125 -13.15 -1.05 -0.29
CA TYR A 125 -14.44 -0.38 -0.06
C TYR A 125 -15.63 -1.21 -0.55
N LYS A 126 -15.51 -1.84 -1.73
CA LYS A 126 -16.57 -2.65 -2.38
C LYS A 126 -16.89 -3.95 -1.65
N LEU A 127 -15.93 -4.51 -0.90
CA LEU A 127 -16.10 -5.76 -0.16
C LEU A 127 -17.36 -5.74 0.73
N ASP A 128 -18.17 -6.79 0.68
CA ASP A 128 -19.23 -7.04 1.67
C ASP A 128 -18.58 -7.40 3.01
N LYS A 129 -18.78 -6.55 4.01
CA LYS A 129 -18.15 -6.67 5.33
C LYS A 129 -19.11 -7.21 6.39
N THR A 130 -20.26 -7.77 6.01
CA THR A 130 -21.26 -8.26 6.96
C THR A 130 -20.68 -9.28 7.96
N ASN A 131 -19.75 -10.13 7.52
CA ASN A 131 -19.08 -11.13 8.34
C ASN A 131 -17.55 -10.94 8.40
N ILE A 132 -17.08 -9.70 8.18
CA ILE A 132 -15.66 -9.38 8.14
C ILE A 132 -15.38 -8.18 9.04
N ASP A 133 -14.58 -8.40 10.07
CA ASP A 133 -13.97 -7.34 10.86
C ASP A 133 -12.76 -6.79 10.11
N ALA A 134 -12.97 -5.66 9.46
CA ALA A 134 -12.04 -5.06 8.51
C ALA A 134 -11.30 -3.88 9.12
N PHE A 135 -10.00 -3.77 8.83
CA PHE A 135 -9.14 -2.72 9.34
C PHE A 135 -8.27 -2.15 8.21
N LEU A 136 -8.01 -0.84 8.29
CA LEU A 136 -7.21 -0.11 7.30
C LEU A 136 -6.30 0.90 8.00
N SER A 137 -5.06 1.06 7.51
CA SER A 137 -4.14 2.08 8.00
C SER A 137 -4.37 3.45 7.35
N LEU A 138 -4.11 4.51 8.11
CA LEU A 138 -4.20 5.90 7.68
C LEU A 138 -2.82 6.57 7.69
N ASP A 139 -2.66 7.64 6.90
CA ASP A 139 -1.57 8.61 7.06
C ASP A 139 -1.88 9.52 8.24
N ASP A 140 -1.76 8.97 9.43
CA ASP A 140 -2.30 9.57 10.64
C ASP A 140 -1.57 10.84 11.11
N GLU A 141 -0.45 11.18 10.49
CA GLU A 141 0.30 12.42 10.76
C GLU A 141 0.23 13.41 9.58
N ALA A 142 -0.63 13.14 8.59
CA ALA A 142 -0.78 14.00 7.42
C ALA A 142 -2.26 14.19 7.04
N ILE A 143 -2.68 15.45 6.95
CA ILE A 143 -4.03 15.82 6.51
C ILE A 143 -3.95 16.67 5.25
N ARG A 144 -4.92 16.45 4.35
CA ARG A 144 -5.06 17.28 3.16
C ARG A 144 -6.04 18.43 3.42
N VAL A 145 -5.67 19.62 2.98
CA VAL A 145 -6.43 20.87 3.19
C VAL A 145 -7.35 21.15 2.01
N ASP A 146 -6.82 21.13 0.79
CA ASP A 146 -7.60 21.40 -0.41
C ASP A 146 -8.49 20.21 -0.79
N GLU A 147 -9.55 20.49 -1.54
CA GLU A 147 -10.45 19.44 -2.04
C GLU A 147 -9.70 18.45 -2.96
N PRO A 148 -9.88 17.12 -2.78
CA PRO A 148 -9.24 16.15 -3.64
C PRO A 148 -9.60 16.31 -5.10
N ARG A 149 -8.57 16.48 -5.94
CA ARG A 149 -8.75 16.47 -7.39
C ARG A 149 -9.09 15.06 -7.83
N SER A 150 -10.09 14.94 -8.69
CA SER A 150 -10.33 13.70 -9.41
C SER A 150 -9.28 13.55 -10.50
N TYR A 151 -8.51 12.47 -10.46
CA TYR A 151 -7.62 12.08 -11.55
C TYR A 151 -8.21 10.85 -12.23
N PHE A 152 -8.17 10.82 -13.56
CA PHE A 152 -8.45 9.62 -14.32
C PHE A 152 -7.12 8.98 -14.70
N GLU A 153 -6.78 7.87 -14.07
CA GLU A 153 -5.66 7.04 -14.49
C GLU A 153 -6.22 5.88 -15.32
N ALA A 154 -5.90 5.88 -16.62
CA ALA A 154 -6.32 4.82 -17.55
C ALA A 154 -5.49 3.53 -17.41
N ASP A 155 -4.66 3.44 -16.36
CA ASP A 155 -3.85 2.28 -16.03
C ASP A 155 -4.71 1.25 -15.29
N ALA A 156 -5.45 0.45 -16.06
CA ALA A 156 -6.36 -0.54 -15.53
C ALA A 156 -5.60 -1.82 -15.16
N TRP A 157 -5.63 -2.15 -13.87
CA TRP A 157 -5.19 -3.43 -13.35
C TRP A 157 -6.40 -4.24 -12.91
N PHE A 158 -6.43 -5.50 -13.30
CA PHE A 158 -7.51 -6.40 -12.94
C PHE A 158 -6.94 -7.52 -12.08
N GLY A 159 -7.66 -7.86 -11.00
CA GLY A 159 -7.35 -9.06 -10.25
C GLY A 159 -7.48 -10.31 -11.12
N ALA A 160 -6.57 -11.27 -10.93
CA ALA A 160 -6.71 -12.55 -11.63
C ALA A 160 -7.99 -13.24 -11.14
N LYS A 161 -8.82 -13.75 -12.05
CA LYS A 161 -9.89 -14.67 -11.68
C LYS A 161 -9.25 -15.97 -11.21
N TYR A 162 -9.19 -16.16 -9.90
CA TYR A 162 -8.56 -17.33 -9.31
C TYR A 162 -9.61 -18.16 -8.57
N ASN A 163 -10.07 -19.20 -9.26
CA ASN A 163 -11.02 -20.16 -8.69
C ASN A 163 -10.35 -21.53 -8.43
N LYS A 164 -9.02 -21.57 -8.23
CA LYS A 164 -8.36 -22.83 -7.88
C LYS A 164 -8.83 -23.25 -6.50
N GLU A 165 -9.14 -24.53 -6.35
CA GLU A 165 -9.48 -25.14 -5.06
C GLU A 165 -8.26 -25.04 -4.12
N ILE A 166 -8.30 -24.08 -3.18
CA ILE A 166 -7.18 -23.77 -2.27
C ILE A 166 -6.69 -25.03 -1.53
N ALA A 167 -7.63 -25.91 -1.15
CA ALA A 167 -7.35 -27.18 -0.50
C ALA A 167 -6.43 -28.10 -1.32
N CYS A 168 -6.47 -28.02 -2.64
CA CYS A 168 -5.68 -28.85 -3.55
C CYS A 168 -4.30 -28.27 -3.87
N ILE A 169 -4.01 -27.04 -3.46
CA ILE A 169 -2.69 -26.43 -3.70
C ILE A 169 -1.66 -27.16 -2.82
N PRO A 170 -0.58 -27.72 -3.39
CA PRO A 170 0.43 -28.40 -2.58
C PRO A 170 1.16 -27.40 -1.68
N ASP A 171 1.57 -27.88 -0.51
CA ASP A 171 2.51 -27.13 0.33
C ASP A 171 3.87 -27.02 -0.37
N GLY A 172 4.53 -25.89 -0.18
CA GLY A 172 5.80 -25.62 -0.82
C GLY A 172 6.07 -24.14 -1.00
N ILE A 173 7.20 -23.86 -1.62
CA ILE A 173 7.66 -22.51 -1.94
C ILE A 173 7.77 -22.39 -3.46
N VAL A 174 7.28 -21.27 -3.99
CA VAL A 174 7.45 -20.89 -5.39
C VAL A 174 8.06 -19.50 -5.43
N LYS A 175 9.03 -19.29 -6.32
CA LYS A 175 9.67 -18.00 -6.55
C LYS A 175 9.55 -17.62 -8.01
N HIS A 176 8.69 -16.66 -8.32
CA HIS A 176 8.57 -16.09 -9.65
C HIS A 176 9.53 -14.91 -9.82
N ARG A 177 10.11 -14.78 -11.00
CA ARG A 177 10.96 -13.66 -11.41
C ARG A 177 10.61 -13.28 -12.85
N PRO A 178 10.78 -12.01 -13.26
CA PRO A 178 10.75 -11.68 -14.66
C PRO A 178 11.73 -12.58 -15.44
N THR A 179 11.33 -13.01 -16.63
CA THR A 179 12.13 -13.94 -17.44
C THR A 179 13.50 -13.33 -17.79
N LEU A 180 14.57 -14.13 -17.73
CA LEU A 180 15.96 -13.67 -17.92
C LEU A 180 16.24 -12.97 -19.26
N GLY A 181 15.40 -13.18 -20.28
CA GLY A 181 15.53 -12.53 -21.59
C GLY A 181 14.97 -11.10 -21.66
N ILE A 182 14.27 -10.63 -20.62
CA ILE A 182 13.66 -9.30 -20.59
C ILE A 182 14.72 -8.28 -20.16
N LYS A 183 14.96 -7.25 -20.98
CA LYS A 183 15.94 -6.22 -20.65
C LYS A 183 15.51 -5.41 -19.41
N PRO A 184 16.44 -4.90 -18.58
CA PRO A 184 16.12 -4.18 -17.35
C PRO A 184 15.16 -2.99 -17.55
N GLU A 185 15.26 -2.26 -18.67
CA GLU A 185 14.34 -1.17 -19.01
C GLU A 185 12.89 -1.63 -19.15
N PHE A 186 12.66 -2.85 -19.64
CA PHE A 186 11.31 -3.43 -19.73
C PHE A 186 10.83 -3.99 -18.40
N ILE A 187 11.73 -4.45 -17.52
CA ILE A 187 11.35 -4.84 -16.15
C ILE A 187 10.80 -3.62 -15.39
N LYS A 188 11.47 -2.47 -15.51
CA LYS A 188 10.99 -1.22 -14.92
C LYS A 188 9.56 -0.88 -15.37
N ILE A 189 9.30 -0.97 -16.68
CA ILE A 189 8.02 -0.53 -17.27
C ILE A 189 6.92 -1.59 -17.11
N LEU A 190 7.20 -2.85 -17.44
CA LEU A 190 6.19 -3.92 -17.52
C LEU A 190 5.98 -4.64 -16.20
N PHE A 191 6.99 -4.63 -15.32
CA PHE A 191 6.96 -5.32 -14.03
C PHE A 191 7.04 -4.36 -12.85
N SER A 192 6.93 -3.04 -13.04
CA SER A 192 6.98 -2.05 -11.95
C SER A 192 8.15 -2.27 -11.00
N ASN A 193 9.35 -2.47 -11.56
CA ASN A 193 10.58 -2.75 -10.84
C ASN A 193 10.54 -4.02 -9.97
N ASN A 194 9.65 -4.98 -10.24
CA ASN A 194 9.62 -6.23 -9.48
C ASN A 194 10.82 -7.12 -9.79
N TYR A 195 11.55 -7.49 -8.74
CA TYR A 195 12.65 -8.43 -8.79
C TYR A 195 12.15 -9.87 -8.65
N SER A 196 11.36 -10.14 -7.61
CA SER A 196 10.76 -11.46 -7.41
C SER A 196 9.44 -11.40 -6.64
N LEU A 197 8.66 -12.45 -6.82
CA LEU A 197 7.49 -12.76 -6.02
C LEU A 197 7.68 -14.13 -5.39
N ASP A 198 7.83 -14.15 -4.08
CA ASP A 198 8.09 -15.35 -3.30
C ASP A 198 6.80 -15.75 -2.60
N ILE A 199 6.33 -16.97 -2.84
CA ILE A 199 5.04 -17.47 -2.35
C ILE A 199 5.27 -18.77 -1.60
N LYS A 200 4.55 -18.94 -0.49
CA LYS A 200 4.54 -20.18 0.28
C LYS A 200 3.14 -20.60 0.66
N TRP A 201 2.90 -21.89 0.52
CA TRP A 201 1.80 -22.59 1.15
C TRP A 201 2.34 -23.55 2.21
N SER A 202 1.69 -23.58 3.37
CA SER A 202 1.96 -24.56 4.41
C SER A 202 0.68 -24.92 5.13
N THR A 203 0.50 -26.19 5.47
CA THR A 203 -0.69 -26.69 6.14
C THR A 203 -0.34 -27.16 7.55
N LYS A 204 -1.12 -26.74 8.55
CA LYS A 204 -1.02 -27.20 9.94
C LYS A 204 -2.40 -27.49 10.50
N GLY A 205 -2.72 -28.78 10.64
CA GLY A 205 -4.07 -29.21 11.02
C GLY A 205 -5.08 -28.85 9.93
N ASN A 206 -6.19 -28.22 10.31
CA ASN A 206 -7.20 -27.70 9.37
C ASN A 206 -6.70 -26.44 8.64
N ILE A 207 -5.78 -25.66 9.20
CA ILE A 207 -5.44 -24.36 8.61
C ILE A 207 -4.36 -24.50 7.53
N LYS A 208 -4.69 -24.05 6.33
CA LYS A 208 -3.76 -23.86 5.22
C LYS A 208 -3.37 -22.38 5.12
N THR A 209 -2.08 -22.09 5.26
CA THR A 209 -1.56 -20.73 5.31
C THR A 209 -0.90 -20.36 4.00
N PHE A 210 -1.25 -19.18 3.49
CA PHE A 210 -0.57 -18.49 2.39
C PHE A 210 0.32 -17.38 2.93
N GLN A 211 1.56 -17.32 2.45
CA GLN A 211 2.46 -16.21 2.68
C GLN A 211 3.06 -15.74 1.37
N LEU A 212 3.27 -14.44 1.22
CA LEU A 212 3.89 -13.85 0.02
C LEU A 212 4.81 -12.69 0.38
N LEU A 213 5.93 -12.59 -0.32
CA LEU A 213 6.85 -11.44 -0.31
C LEU A 213 7.03 -10.89 -1.74
N GLU A 214 6.82 -9.58 -1.93
CA GLU A 214 7.13 -8.86 -3.17
C GLU A 214 8.42 -8.07 -3.00
N PHE A 215 9.47 -8.45 -3.73
CA PHE A 215 10.74 -7.74 -3.78
C PHE A 215 10.81 -6.85 -5.01
N LYS A 216 11.29 -5.62 -4.83
CA LYS A 216 11.63 -4.70 -5.91
C LYS A 216 13.11 -4.81 -6.29
N ASP A 217 13.53 -4.18 -7.37
CA ASP A 217 14.94 -3.94 -7.60
C ASP A 217 15.49 -2.88 -6.62
N GLU A 218 16.81 -2.75 -6.58
CA GLU A 218 17.54 -1.86 -5.67
C GLU A 218 17.29 -0.36 -5.91
N THR A 219 16.61 0.01 -6.99
CA THR A 219 16.28 1.41 -7.30
C THR A 219 15.09 1.92 -6.49
N ILE A 220 14.31 1.02 -5.88
CA ILE A 220 13.14 1.37 -5.08
C ILE A 220 13.54 1.43 -3.60
N GLN A 221 13.59 2.65 -3.07
CA GLN A 221 13.91 2.92 -1.67
C GLN A 221 12.97 3.98 -1.10
N ILE A 222 12.73 3.88 0.19
CA ILE A 222 12.05 4.90 0.98
C ILE A 222 13.09 5.52 1.91
N LEU A 223 13.06 6.85 2.00
CA LEU A 223 13.93 7.58 2.91
C LEU A 223 13.24 7.70 4.27
N ASP A 224 13.90 7.21 5.30
CA ASP A 224 13.52 7.39 6.70
C ASP A 224 14.67 8.07 7.45
N ASP A 225 14.46 9.31 7.89
CA ASP A 225 15.49 10.18 8.49
C ASP A 225 16.83 10.22 7.72
N GLY A 226 16.75 10.26 6.39
CA GLY A 226 17.91 10.27 5.49
C GLY A 226 18.56 8.90 5.25
N LYS A 227 18.08 7.83 5.89
CA LYS A 227 18.49 6.44 5.64
C LYS A 227 17.60 5.80 4.57
N GLY A 228 18.22 5.17 3.57
CA GLY A 228 17.51 4.39 2.56
C GLY A 228 17.08 3.03 3.10
N LEU A 229 15.78 2.78 3.10
CA LEU A 229 15.17 1.49 3.45
C LEU A 229 14.51 0.86 2.21
N TYR A 230 14.61 -0.46 2.12
CA TYR A 230 14.07 -1.23 1.02
C TYR A 230 12.73 -1.86 1.42
N PRO A 231 11.62 -1.44 0.81
CA PRO A 231 10.30 -1.97 1.12
C PRO A 231 10.06 -3.33 0.46
N VAL A 232 9.49 -4.24 1.22
CA VAL A 232 8.99 -5.54 0.76
C VAL A 232 7.53 -5.66 1.17
N ARG A 233 6.61 -5.80 0.22
CA ARG A 233 5.22 -6.10 0.59
C ARG A 233 5.14 -7.52 1.10
N TYR A 234 4.42 -7.70 2.19
CA TYR A 234 4.13 -8.99 2.79
C TYR A 234 2.63 -9.21 2.81
N VAL A 235 2.20 -10.43 2.50
CA VAL A 235 0.82 -10.88 2.63
C VAL A 235 0.80 -12.17 3.45
N HIS A 236 -0.17 -12.27 4.35
CA HIS A 236 -0.49 -13.48 5.10
C HIS A 236 -1.98 -13.76 5.01
N ALA A 237 -2.35 -15.02 4.77
CA ALA A 237 -3.75 -15.44 4.82
C ALA A 237 -3.90 -16.86 5.36
N GLU A 238 -5.00 -17.12 6.04
CA GLU A 238 -5.34 -18.42 6.62
C GLU A 238 -6.63 -18.92 6.03
N PHE A 239 -6.55 -20.07 5.37
CA PHE A 239 -7.66 -20.79 4.77
C PHE A 239 -8.05 -21.96 5.67
N ASN A 240 -9.33 -22.03 6.02
CA ASN A 240 -9.90 -23.11 6.80
C ASN A 240 -10.38 -24.21 5.84
N LEU A 241 -9.77 -25.39 5.92
CA LEU A 241 -10.07 -26.53 5.06
C LEU A 241 -11.47 -27.13 5.33
N ASP A 242 -12.04 -26.93 6.51
CA ASP A 242 -13.38 -27.45 6.83
C ASP A 242 -14.48 -26.56 6.23
N THR A 243 -14.29 -25.23 6.25
CA THR A 243 -15.28 -24.27 5.73
C THR A 243 -15.02 -23.86 4.28
N ASN A 244 -13.85 -24.19 3.73
CA ASN A 244 -13.37 -23.75 2.41
C ASN A 244 -13.35 -22.23 2.23
N GLN A 245 -13.00 -21.50 3.29
CA GLN A 245 -12.97 -20.04 3.30
C GLN A 245 -11.71 -19.52 3.99
N PHE A 246 -11.27 -18.32 3.58
CA PHE A 246 -10.28 -17.60 4.35
C PHE A 246 -10.93 -17.05 5.62
N GLN A 247 -10.25 -17.21 6.75
CA GLN A 247 -10.69 -16.72 8.08
C GLN A 247 -9.88 -15.50 8.56
N HIS A 248 -8.71 -15.28 7.94
CA HIS A 248 -7.80 -14.18 8.24
C HIS A 248 -7.01 -13.84 6.98
N PHE A 249 -6.84 -12.54 6.72
CA PHE A 249 -6.02 -12.02 5.64
C PHE A 249 -5.49 -10.65 6.02
N ASP A 250 -4.16 -10.49 6.03
CA ASP A 250 -3.52 -9.20 6.27
C ASP A 250 -2.38 -8.94 5.29
N GLY A 251 -2.04 -7.65 5.20
CA GLY A 251 -0.94 -7.18 4.38
C GLY A 251 -0.15 -6.12 5.11
N ALA A 252 1.16 -6.15 4.90
CA ALA A 252 2.12 -5.26 5.54
C ALA A 252 3.22 -4.86 4.56
N ILE A 253 4.05 -3.90 4.97
CA ILE A 253 5.35 -3.64 4.35
C ILE A 253 6.42 -3.86 5.40
N HIS A 254 7.43 -4.64 5.02
CA HIS A 254 8.66 -4.81 5.79
C HIS A 254 9.72 -3.90 5.21
N PHE A 255 10.42 -3.18 6.08
CA PHE A 255 11.52 -2.30 5.71
C PHE A 255 12.84 -2.95 6.11
N TYR A 256 13.68 -3.18 5.10
CA TYR A 256 15.00 -3.76 5.29
C TYR A 256 16.08 -2.72 5.05
N GLU A 257 17.14 -2.79 5.85
CA GLU A 257 18.41 -2.12 5.50
C GLU A 257 19.06 -2.86 4.33
N GLU A 258 19.88 -2.15 3.55
CA GLU A 258 20.50 -2.64 2.32
C GLU A 258 21.06 -4.06 2.42
N LYS A 259 21.92 -4.31 3.40
CA LYS A 259 22.55 -5.62 3.59
C LYS A 259 21.51 -6.71 3.83
N HIS A 260 20.54 -6.45 4.70
CA HIS A 260 19.48 -7.42 5.02
C HIS A 260 18.56 -7.65 3.83
N TYR A 261 18.31 -6.60 3.04
CA TYR A 261 17.50 -6.68 1.84
C TYR A 261 18.09 -7.64 0.83
N PHE A 262 19.35 -7.44 0.44
CA PHE A 262 20.01 -8.29 -0.57
C PHE A 262 20.14 -9.74 -0.09
N GLU A 263 20.48 -9.94 1.17
CA GLU A 263 20.54 -11.29 1.75
C GLU A 263 19.15 -11.94 1.77
N LYS A 264 18.08 -11.24 2.20
CA LYS A 264 16.73 -11.82 2.26
C LYS A 264 16.13 -12.07 0.87
N ARG A 265 16.37 -11.15 -0.08
CA ARG A 265 15.84 -11.19 -1.46
C ARG A 265 16.34 -12.39 -2.25
N ASP A 266 17.55 -12.87 -1.99
CA ASP A 266 18.16 -13.98 -2.72
C ASP A 266 18.02 -15.34 -2.01
N GLN A 267 17.39 -15.36 -0.84
CA GLN A 267 17.03 -16.57 -0.12
C GLN A 267 15.56 -16.94 -0.37
N ASP A 268 15.12 -18.07 0.20
CA ASP A 268 13.70 -18.42 0.21
C ASP A 268 12.95 -17.71 1.36
N ILE A 269 11.62 -17.78 1.31
CA ILE A 269 10.75 -17.17 2.31
C ILE A 269 10.90 -17.80 3.71
N ASN A 270 11.42 -19.03 3.83
CA ASN A 270 11.71 -19.68 5.11
C ASN A 270 12.98 -19.15 5.78
N PHE A 271 13.84 -18.43 5.07
CA PHE A 271 15.07 -17.89 5.63
C PHE A 271 14.79 -17.09 6.91
N ASP A 272 15.30 -17.61 8.04
CA ASP A 272 15.04 -17.11 9.39
C ASP A 272 15.87 -15.84 9.64
N GLU A 273 15.17 -14.76 9.99
CA GLU A 273 15.78 -13.46 10.31
C GLU A 273 16.69 -13.51 11.55
N LYS A 274 16.65 -14.59 12.35
CA LYS A 274 17.60 -14.82 13.45
C LYS A 274 19.06 -14.86 13.01
N HIS A 275 19.35 -15.07 11.72
CA HIS A 275 20.70 -14.93 11.18
C HIS A 275 21.23 -13.48 11.24
N PHE A 276 20.36 -12.48 11.24
CA PHE A 276 20.72 -11.05 11.28
C PHE A 276 20.81 -10.50 12.70
N LYS A 277 21.67 -11.05 13.58
CA LYS A 277 21.90 -10.54 14.95
C LYS A 277 20.61 -10.10 15.70
N GLY A 278 19.47 -10.75 15.45
CA GLY A 278 18.18 -10.43 16.07
C GLY A 278 17.47 -9.14 15.63
N LEU A 279 17.91 -8.44 14.57
CA LEU A 279 17.20 -7.25 14.05
C LEU A 279 16.08 -7.69 13.10
N LYS A 280 14.86 -7.78 13.64
CA LYS A 280 13.65 -7.91 12.82
C LYS A 280 13.47 -6.65 11.96
N PRO A 281 13.03 -6.78 10.70
CA PRO A 281 12.67 -5.62 9.90
C PRO A 281 11.54 -4.84 10.60
N ILE A 282 11.56 -3.54 10.41
CA ILE A 282 10.42 -2.71 10.80
C ILE A 282 9.25 -3.15 9.92
N SER A 283 8.15 -3.56 10.54
CA SER A 283 6.94 -3.99 9.82
C SER A 283 5.83 -2.99 10.09
N LYS A 284 5.18 -2.52 9.03
CA LYS A 284 3.97 -1.69 9.13
C LYS A 284 2.82 -2.43 8.47
N LYS A 285 1.84 -2.84 9.28
CA LYS A 285 0.61 -3.42 8.76
C LYS A 285 -0.21 -2.34 8.06
N LEU A 286 -0.86 -2.71 6.97
CA LEU A 286 -1.65 -1.78 6.15
C LEU A 286 -3.13 -2.09 6.17
N PHE A 287 -3.49 -3.36 6.21
CA PHE A 287 -4.87 -3.79 6.35
C PHE A 287 -4.91 -5.15 7.06
N LYS A 288 -6.09 -5.47 7.59
CA LYS A 288 -6.39 -6.78 8.15
C LYS A 288 -7.89 -7.04 7.98
N LEU A 289 -8.23 -8.23 7.53
CA LEU A 289 -9.58 -8.74 7.42
C LEU A 289 -9.65 -10.02 8.27
N ASN A 290 -10.55 -10.04 9.26
CA ASN A 290 -10.83 -11.22 10.06
C ASN A 290 -12.29 -11.64 9.84
N GLY A 291 -12.54 -12.92 9.65
CA GLY A 291 -13.88 -13.44 9.38
C GLY A 291 -13.96 -14.09 8.01
N VAL A 292 -15.17 -14.19 7.45
CA VAL A 292 -15.43 -15.01 6.27
C VAL A 292 -15.06 -14.26 4.99
N ILE A 293 -13.97 -14.67 4.35
CA ILE A 293 -13.46 -14.07 3.11
C ILE A 293 -13.49 -15.14 2.00
N SER A 294 -14.15 -14.83 0.89
CA SER A 294 -14.22 -15.73 -0.25
C SER A 294 -12.87 -15.84 -0.96
N VAL A 295 -12.64 -16.93 -1.69
CA VAL A 295 -11.42 -17.09 -2.51
C VAL A 295 -11.34 -16.00 -3.60
N GLU A 296 -12.48 -15.59 -4.14
CA GLU A 296 -12.58 -14.52 -5.13
C GLU A 296 -12.16 -13.18 -4.53
N ASP A 297 -12.72 -12.79 -3.38
CA ASP A 297 -12.37 -11.54 -2.69
C ASP A 297 -10.89 -11.52 -2.30
N TRP A 298 -10.39 -12.61 -1.71
CA TRP A 298 -8.99 -12.73 -1.34
C TRP A 298 -8.06 -12.59 -2.55
N SER A 299 -8.32 -13.32 -3.64
CA SER A 299 -7.46 -13.29 -4.83
C SER A 299 -7.49 -11.93 -5.54
N ASN A 300 -8.67 -11.29 -5.58
CA ASN A 300 -8.83 -9.94 -6.11
C ASN A 300 -8.06 -8.91 -5.26
N LEU A 301 -8.22 -8.95 -3.94
CA LEU A 301 -7.54 -8.04 -3.03
C LEU A 301 -6.02 -8.24 -3.04
N VAL A 302 -5.51 -9.48 -3.01
CA VAL A 302 -4.07 -9.76 -3.13
C VAL A 302 -3.51 -9.24 -4.46
N SER A 303 -4.21 -9.48 -5.57
CA SER A 303 -3.78 -9.00 -6.89
C SER A 303 -3.72 -7.48 -6.95
N ASN A 304 -4.70 -6.78 -6.35
CA ASN A 304 -4.74 -5.32 -6.32
C ASN A 304 -3.74 -4.72 -5.32
N PHE A 305 -3.44 -5.42 -4.23
CA PHE A 305 -2.37 -5.01 -3.30
C PHE A 305 -1.00 -5.04 -4.01
N LEU A 306 -0.82 -6.00 -4.93
CA LEU A 306 0.36 -6.19 -5.77
C LEU A 306 0.23 -5.55 -7.16
N HIS A 307 -0.61 -4.53 -7.31
CA HIS A 307 -0.81 -3.84 -8.59
C HIS A 307 0.49 -3.47 -9.29
N GLY A 308 0.50 -3.68 -10.60
CA GLY A 308 1.67 -3.48 -11.45
C GLY A 308 2.68 -4.63 -11.41
N ASN A 309 2.43 -5.67 -10.60
CA ASN A 309 3.24 -6.89 -10.57
C ASN A 309 2.59 -8.03 -11.35
N PRO A 310 2.98 -8.28 -12.60
CA PRO A 310 2.39 -9.37 -13.39
C PRO A 310 2.71 -10.77 -12.88
N LEU A 311 3.68 -10.91 -11.96
CA LEU A 311 4.03 -12.21 -11.39
C LEU A 311 2.90 -12.78 -10.53
N ILE A 312 2.06 -11.94 -9.89
CA ILE A 312 0.89 -12.47 -9.15
C ILE A 312 -0.16 -13.02 -10.10
N TYR A 313 -0.34 -12.36 -11.25
CA TYR A 313 -1.24 -12.84 -12.29
C TYR A 313 -0.72 -14.15 -12.90
N GLU A 314 0.58 -14.23 -13.18
CA GLU A 314 1.24 -15.47 -13.62
C GLU A 314 1.06 -16.60 -12.62
N TYR A 315 1.26 -16.33 -11.33
CA TYR A 315 1.06 -17.33 -10.28
C TYR A 315 -0.36 -17.90 -10.29
N PHE A 316 -1.36 -17.03 -10.40
CA PHE A 316 -2.75 -17.43 -10.37
C PHE A 316 -3.20 -18.15 -11.66
N THR A 317 -2.75 -17.69 -12.83
CA THR A 317 -3.27 -18.15 -14.13
C THR A 317 -2.36 -19.10 -14.89
N GLY A 318 -1.07 -19.14 -14.54
CA GLY A 318 -0.03 -19.87 -15.27
C GLY A 318 0.54 -19.12 -16.48
N GLU A 319 0.12 -17.88 -16.74
CA GLU A 319 0.60 -17.07 -17.86
C GLU A 319 0.67 -15.58 -17.52
N TYR A 320 1.48 -14.81 -18.23
CA TYR A 320 1.47 -13.35 -18.08
C TYR A 320 0.16 -12.73 -18.59
N PRO A 321 -0.21 -11.52 -18.11
CA PRO A 321 -1.30 -10.76 -18.71
C PRO A 321 -1.14 -10.58 -20.22
N GLN A 322 -2.26 -10.56 -20.95
CA GLN A 322 -2.25 -10.51 -22.43
C GLN A 322 -1.48 -9.31 -22.99
N TYR A 323 -1.51 -8.15 -22.34
CA TYR A 323 -0.77 -6.97 -22.80
C TYR A 323 0.75 -7.17 -22.70
N ILE A 324 1.24 -7.87 -21.67
CA ILE A 324 2.66 -8.23 -21.54
C ILE A 324 3.04 -9.25 -22.59
N LYS A 325 2.23 -10.30 -22.79
CA LYS A 325 2.47 -11.29 -23.85
C LYS A 325 2.60 -10.63 -25.23
N ARG A 326 1.77 -9.63 -25.54
CA ARG A 326 1.85 -8.85 -26.79
C ARG A 326 3.14 -8.04 -26.91
N LEU A 327 3.62 -7.46 -25.82
CA LEU A 327 4.83 -6.62 -25.82
C LEU A 327 6.13 -7.42 -25.82
N LEU A 328 6.11 -8.66 -25.31
CA LEU A 328 7.28 -9.55 -25.31
C LEU A 328 7.42 -10.38 -26.60
N ASN A 329 6.33 -10.58 -27.35
CA ASN A 329 6.33 -11.33 -28.61
C ASN A 329 6.56 -10.46 -29.86
N ASN A 330 6.62 -9.14 -29.68
CA ASN A 330 7.06 -8.15 -30.69
C ASN A 330 8.48 -7.73 -30.37
#